data_AF-A0AAW0WP53-F1
#
_entry.id   AF-A0AAW0WP53-F1
#
_cell.length_a   1.000
_cell.length_b   1.000
_cell.length_c   1.000
_cell.angle_alpha   90.00
_cell.angle_beta   90.00
_cell.angle_gamma   90.00
#
_symmetry.space_group_name_H-M   'P 1'
#
loop_
_entity.id
_entity.type
_entity.pdbx_description
1 polymer ?
#
loop_
_entity_poly.entity_id
_entity_poly.type
_entity_poly.pdbx_seq_one_letter_code
_entity_poly.pdbx_strand_id
1 'polypeptide(L)'
;MRHKEGDVVRVRDCVLLRSGPRKTDLPFVAKIAALWEDPETSDMMMSILWYYRPEHTDSGRRPDDLPDEIFASKHRDHLSVACIEDRCFVLTFNEYCRYRRFLRLFQEGVYPIATPVPDPEEGYCRKDRQPPGCVVPELLFFCRRVYDYRIKRLLKNPY
;
A
#
# COMPACT_ATOMS: atom_id res chain seq x y z
N MET A 1 -12.04 -12.04 -4.24
CA MET A 1 -12.80 -11.72 -5.47
C MET A 1 -11.81 -11.73 -6.63
N ARG A 2 -12.19 -12.23 -7.82
CA ARG A 2 -11.31 -12.31 -9.00
C ARG A 2 -11.66 -11.16 -9.94
N HIS A 3 -10.72 -10.25 -10.18
CA HIS A 3 -10.84 -9.16 -11.15
C HIS A 3 -10.93 -9.73 -12.58
N LYS A 4 -11.46 -8.96 -13.53
CA LYS A 4 -11.64 -9.41 -14.93
C LYS A 4 -10.32 -9.82 -15.62
N GLU A 5 -9.18 -9.36 -15.09
CA GLU A 5 -7.83 -9.68 -15.57
C GLU A 5 -7.20 -10.90 -14.87
N GLY A 6 -7.92 -11.55 -13.95
CA GLY A 6 -7.47 -12.74 -13.23
C GLY A 6 -6.90 -12.48 -11.84
N ASP A 7 -6.73 -11.22 -11.46
CA ASP A 7 -6.15 -10.86 -10.16
C ASP A 7 -7.11 -11.13 -9.00
N VAL A 8 -6.60 -11.84 -7.98
CA VAL A 8 -7.38 -12.20 -6.80
C VAL A 8 -7.04 -11.24 -5.67
N VAL A 9 -8.04 -10.46 -5.25
CA VAL A 9 -7.95 -9.57 -4.09
C VAL A 9 -8.56 -10.24 -2.86
N ARG A 10 -7.86 -10.13 -1.72
CA ARG A 10 -8.19 -10.75 -0.43
C ARG A 10 -8.14 -9.73 0.70
N VAL A 11 -8.72 -10.09 1.84
CA VAL A 11 -8.58 -9.33 3.09
C VAL A 11 -7.09 -9.20 3.44
N ARG A 12 -6.69 -8.00 3.89
CA ARG A 12 -5.30 -7.54 4.17
C ARG A 12 -4.47 -7.13 2.95
N ASP A 13 -4.96 -7.33 1.73
CA ASP A 13 -4.32 -6.74 0.55
C ASP A 13 -4.43 -5.22 0.58
N CYS A 14 -3.48 -4.56 -0.08
CA CYS A 14 -3.55 -3.14 -0.35
C CYS A 14 -3.95 -2.94 -1.81
N VAL A 15 -4.74 -1.91 -2.06
CA VAL A 15 -5.34 -1.64 -3.37
C VAL A 15 -5.21 -0.16 -3.71
N LEU A 16 -5.09 0.10 -5.01
CA LEU A 16 -5.32 1.40 -5.62
C LEU A 16 -6.82 1.56 -5.86
N LEU A 17 -7.33 2.73 -5.47
CA LEU A 17 -8.71 3.11 -5.67
C LEU A 17 -8.76 4.31 -6.60
N ARG A 18 -9.73 4.28 -7.51
CA ARG A 18 -9.96 5.33 -8.49
C ARG A 18 -10.02 6.70 -7.81
N SER A 19 -9.17 7.62 -8.26
CA SER A 19 -9.21 9.03 -7.87
C SER A 19 -10.38 9.73 -8.59
N GLY A 20 -10.61 11.03 -8.36
CA GLY A 20 -11.79 11.74 -8.90
C GLY A 20 -11.95 11.71 -10.44
N PRO A 21 -12.81 12.55 -11.02
CA PRO A 21 -13.18 12.45 -12.44
C PRO A 21 -12.03 12.67 -13.44
N ARG A 22 -10.86 13.14 -12.98
CA ARG A 22 -9.71 13.41 -13.84
C ARG A 22 -8.70 12.28 -13.78
N LYS A 23 -8.28 11.80 -14.95
CA LYS A 23 -7.25 10.76 -15.12
C LYS A 23 -5.88 11.14 -14.54
N THR A 24 -5.63 12.42 -14.27
CA THR A 24 -4.37 12.93 -13.70
C THR A 24 -4.32 12.90 -12.18
N ASP A 25 -5.46 12.68 -11.51
CA ASP A 25 -5.49 12.69 -10.05
C ASP A 25 -4.79 11.41 -9.53
N LEU A 26 -3.88 11.55 -8.57
CA LEU A 26 -3.17 10.41 -7.99
C LEU A 26 -4.15 9.41 -7.36
N PRO A 27 -4.05 8.10 -7.65
CA PRO A 27 -4.95 7.10 -7.10
C PRO A 27 -4.78 7.03 -5.58
N PHE A 28 -5.90 6.79 -4.89
CA PHE A 28 -5.86 6.60 -3.44
C PHE A 28 -5.36 5.20 -3.10
N VAL A 29 -4.78 5.06 -1.90
CA VAL A 29 -4.23 3.79 -1.43
C VAL A 29 -4.96 3.36 -0.18
N ALA A 30 -5.42 2.12 -0.13
CA ALA A 30 -6.13 1.58 1.02
C ALA A 30 -5.77 0.13 1.30
N LYS A 31 -5.94 -0.31 2.56
CA LYS A 31 -5.89 -1.73 2.95
C LYS A 31 -7.30 -2.26 3.19
N ILE A 32 -7.58 -3.43 2.65
CA ILE A 32 -8.84 -4.13 2.85
C ILE A 32 -8.86 -4.76 4.25
N ALA A 33 -9.84 -4.34 5.06
CA ALA A 33 -10.10 -4.88 6.39
C ALA A 33 -11.14 -5.99 6.37
N ALA A 34 -12.17 -5.89 5.52
CA ALA A 34 -13.19 -6.91 5.34
C ALA A 34 -13.79 -6.86 3.92
N LEU A 35 -14.38 -7.97 3.51
CA LEU A 35 -15.11 -8.15 2.25
C LEU A 35 -16.47 -8.76 2.60
N TRP A 36 -17.55 -8.21 2.07
CA TRP A 36 -18.92 -8.62 2.38
C TRP A 36 -19.86 -8.28 1.22
N GLU A 37 -21.05 -8.89 1.21
CA GLU A 37 -22.09 -8.61 0.22
C GLU A 37 -23.15 -7.71 0.86
N ASP A 38 -23.54 -6.65 0.15
CA ASP A 38 -24.60 -5.77 0.59
C ASP A 38 -25.94 -6.50 0.60
N PRO A 39 -26.65 -6.57 1.74
CA PRO A 39 -27.88 -7.35 1.83
C PRO A 39 -29.03 -6.77 1.02
N GLU A 40 -28.99 -5.48 0.67
CA GLU A 40 -30.05 -4.81 -0.09
C GLU A 40 -29.76 -4.84 -1.59
N THR A 41 -28.52 -4.55 -2.01
CA THR A 41 -28.17 -4.47 -3.44
C THR A 41 -27.55 -5.74 -4.00
N SER A 42 -27.13 -6.67 -3.14
CA SER A 42 -26.29 -7.83 -3.50
C SER A 42 -24.93 -7.44 -4.11
N ASP A 43 -24.52 -6.18 -3.97
CA ASP A 43 -23.21 -5.72 -4.45
C ASP A 43 -22.10 -6.17 -3.51
N MET A 44 -20.96 -6.51 -4.09
CA MET A 44 -19.79 -6.82 -3.31
C MET A 44 -19.14 -5.53 -2.76
N MET A 45 -18.99 -5.48 -1.44
CA MET A 45 -18.48 -4.34 -0.69
C MET A 45 -17.18 -4.69 0.04
N MET A 46 -16.44 -3.65 0.41
CA MET A 46 -15.23 -3.76 1.22
C MET A 46 -15.23 -2.72 2.33
N SER A 47 -14.76 -3.14 3.51
CA SER A 47 -14.36 -2.23 4.57
C SER A 47 -12.87 -2.00 4.46
N ILE A 48 -12.43 -0.74 4.50
CA ILE A 48 -11.03 -0.37 4.26
C ILE A 48 -10.43 0.48 5.38
N LEU A 49 -9.09 0.58 5.36
CA LEU A 49 -8.30 1.57 6.09
C LEU A 49 -7.48 2.37 5.10
N TRP A 50 -7.58 3.69 5.18
CA TRP A 50 -6.88 4.59 4.26
C TRP A 50 -5.40 4.74 4.57
N TYR A 51 -4.62 4.83 3.50
CA TYR A 51 -3.32 5.48 3.49
C TYR A 51 -3.41 6.81 2.75
N TYR A 52 -2.68 7.81 3.22
CA TYR A 52 -2.61 9.13 2.60
C TYR A 52 -1.27 9.31 1.92
N ARG A 53 -1.28 9.68 0.64
CA ARG A 53 -0.09 10.22 0.00
C ARG A 53 0.18 11.63 0.53
N PRO A 54 1.43 12.10 0.58
CA PRO A 54 1.74 13.47 0.99
C PRO A 54 0.94 14.53 0.22
N GLU A 55 0.74 14.30 -1.08
CA GLU A 55 -0.03 15.15 -1.99
C GLU A 55 -1.53 15.24 -1.65
N HIS A 56 -2.07 14.23 -0.97
CA HIS A 56 -3.46 14.21 -0.50
C HIS A 56 -3.64 14.86 0.88
N THR A 57 -2.56 15.34 1.48
CA THR A 57 -2.62 16.06 2.77
C THR A 57 -2.60 17.57 2.56
N ASP A 58 -3.21 18.32 3.47
CA ASP A 58 -3.22 19.79 3.43
C ASP A 58 -1.81 20.40 3.48
N SER A 59 -0.84 19.68 4.06
CA SER A 59 0.57 20.10 4.09
C SER A 59 1.30 19.88 2.77
N GLY A 60 0.73 19.09 1.85
CA GLY A 60 1.42 18.61 0.66
C GLY A 60 2.68 17.77 0.96
N ARG A 61 3.42 17.46 -0.10
CA ARG A 61 4.73 16.79 0.00
C ARG A 61 5.78 17.72 0.59
N ARG A 62 6.51 17.23 1.58
CA ARG A 62 7.63 17.91 2.24
C ARG A 62 8.97 17.41 1.68
N PRO A 63 10.07 18.19 1.82
CA PRO A 63 11.39 17.78 1.34
C PRO A 63 11.90 16.44 1.91
N ASP A 64 11.50 16.10 3.14
CA ASP A 64 11.92 14.87 3.83
C ASP A 64 11.09 13.64 3.44
N ASP A 65 10.02 13.82 2.66
CA ASP A 65 9.15 12.73 2.23
C ASP A 65 9.77 11.99 1.04
N LEU A 66 9.98 10.67 1.17
CA LEU A 66 10.54 9.87 0.07
C LEU A 66 9.50 9.62 -1.03
N PRO A 67 9.89 9.41 -2.30
CA PRO A 67 8.97 9.27 -3.43
C PRO A 67 7.82 8.29 -3.19
N ASP A 68 8.15 7.09 -2.70
CA ASP A 68 7.21 5.97 -2.49
C ASP A 68 6.54 5.98 -1.10
N GLU A 69 6.69 7.08 -0.32
CA GLU A 69 6.19 7.17 1.05
C GLU A 69 4.70 7.53 1.09
N ILE A 70 3.95 6.78 1.89
CA ILE A 70 2.57 7.05 2.27
C ILE A 70 2.38 6.98 3.79
N PHE A 71 1.28 7.54 4.28
CA PHE A 71 0.99 7.67 5.70
C PHE A 71 -0.21 6.80 6.09
N ALA A 72 -0.04 5.91 7.07
CA ALA A 72 -1.14 5.10 7.58
C ALA A 72 -2.15 5.98 8.32
N SER A 73 -3.45 5.72 8.15
CA SER A 73 -4.48 6.38 8.94
C SER A 73 -5.43 5.37 9.59
N LYS A 74 -6.07 5.80 10.69
CA LYS A 74 -7.18 5.06 11.32
C LYS A 74 -8.53 5.37 10.65
N HIS A 75 -8.52 6.13 9.56
CA HIS A 75 -9.71 6.43 8.78
C HIS A 75 -10.26 5.15 8.15
N ARG A 76 -11.46 4.75 8.58
CA ARG A 76 -12.21 3.61 8.06
C ARG A 76 -13.30 4.09 7.12
N ASP A 77 -13.58 3.29 6.10
CA ASP A 77 -14.64 3.56 5.14
C ASP A 77 -15.18 2.26 4.53
N HIS A 78 -16.33 2.35 3.86
CA HIS A 78 -16.97 1.26 3.13
C HIS A 78 -17.15 1.66 1.67
N LEU A 79 -16.62 0.85 0.76
CA LEU A 79 -16.66 1.13 -0.67
C LEU A 79 -17.08 -0.11 -1.45
N SER A 80 -17.66 0.09 -2.63
CA SER A 80 -17.84 -1.00 -3.58
C SER A 80 -16.48 -1.52 -4.03
N VAL A 81 -16.35 -2.84 -4.18
CA VAL A 81 -15.14 -3.43 -4.77
C VAL A 81 -14.90 -2.98 -6.21
N ALA A 82 -15.94 -2.46 -6.90
CA ALA A 82 -15.84 -1.92 -8.24
C ALA A 82 -14.96 -0.65 -8.33
N CYS A 83 -14.65 -0.02 -7.19
CA CYS A 83 -13.74 1.13 -7.13
C CYS A 83 -12.24 0.74 -7.17
N ILE A 84 -11.93 -0.56 -7.07
CA ILE A 84 -10.55 -1.06 -7.14
C ILE A 84 -10.04 -0.91 -8.57
N GLU A 85 -8.89 -0.26 -8.72
CA GLU A 85 -8.17 -0.19 -10.00
C GLU A 85 -7.11 -1.27 -10.11
N ASP A 86 -6.31 -1.46 -9.05
CA ASP A 86 -5.25 -2.47 -9.03
C ASP A 86 -4.91 -2.89 -7.59
N ARG A 87 -4.22 -4.02 -7.43
CA ARG A 87 -3.56 -4.42 -6.19
C ARG A 87 -2.19 -3.75 -6.10
N CYS A 88 -1.86 -3.24 -4.91
CA CYS A 88 -0.55 -2.66 -4.63
C CYS A 88 0.09 -3.26 -3.37
N PHE A 89 1.35 -2.91 -3.12
CA PHE A 89 2.14 -3.38 -1.99
C PHE A 89 2.51 -2.22 -1.08
N VAL A 90 2.18 -2.32 0.21
CA VAL A 90 2.55 -1.34 1.23
C VAL A 90 3.47 -1.98 2.25
N LEU A 91 4.76 -1.70 2.08
CA LEU A 91 5.84 -2.23 2.91
C LEU A 91 6.05 -1.39 4.18
N THR A 92 6.57 -2.02 5.22
CA THR A 92 7.27 -1.30 6.29
C THR A 92 8.57 -0.71 5.73
N PHE A 93 9.14 0.28 6.42
CA PHE A 93 10.39 0.88 5.98
C PHE A 93 11.53 -0.15 5.85
N ASN A 94 11.62 -1.11 6.77
CA ASN A 94 12.66 -2.15 6.73
C ASN A 94 12.45 -3.13 5.56
N GLU A 95 11.21 -3.49 5.24
CA GLU A 95 10.88 -4.30 4.06
C GLU A 95 11.22 -3.54 2.77
N TYR A 96 10.88 -2.24 2.72
CA TYR A 96 11.18 -1.38 1.57
C TYR A 96 12.69 -1.21 1.33
N CYS A 97 13.47 -0.97 2.38
CA CYS A 97 14.93 -0.88 2.27
C CYS A 97 15.55 -2.18 1.71
N ARG A 98 15.05 -3.35 2.14
CA ARG A 98 15.47 -4.65 1.57
C ARG A 98 15.10 -4.75 0.10
N TYR A 99 13.86 -4.39 -0.26
CA TYR A 99 13.39 -4.44 -1.64
C TYR A 99 14.18 -3.50 -2.57
N ARG A 100 14.44 -2.26 -2.15
CA ARG A 100 15.27 -1.31 -2.92
C ARG A 100 16.69 -1.81 -3.13
N ARG A 101 17.28 -2.46 -2.12
CA ARG A 101 18.59 -3.12 -2.25
C ARG A 101 18.54 -4.27 -3.26
N PHE A 102 17.52 -5.13 -3.17
CA PHE A 102 17.31 -6.22 -4.12
C PHE A 102 17.20 -5.71 -5.56
N LEU A 103 16.38 -4.67 -5.82
CA LEU A 103 16.24 -4.08 -7.15
C LEU A 103 17.56 -3.55 -7.70
N ARG A 104 18.34 -2.84 -6.88
CA ARG A 104 19.64 -2.32 -7.30
C ARG A 104 20.59 -3.44 -7.71
N LEU A 105 20.68 -4.48 -6.89
CA LEU A 105 21.52 -5.64 -7.18
C LEU A 105 21.08 -6.38 -8.43
N PHE A 106 19.77 -6.56 -8.61
CA PHE A 106 19.20 -7.17 -9.81
C PHE A 106 19.54 -6.39 -11.08
N GLN A 107 19.43 -5.05 -11.03
CA GLN A 107 19.81 -4.17 -12.15
C GLN A 107 21.31 -4.22 -12.46
N GLU A 108 22.15 -4.38 -11.45
CA GLU A 108 23.62 -4.52 -11.58
C GLU A 108 24.04 -5.97 -11.95
N GLY A 109 23.10 -6.92 -12.01
CA GLY A 109 23.39 -8.34 -12.27
C GLY A 109 24.16 -9.04 -11.14
N VAL A 110 24.13 -8.47 -9.93
CA VAL A 110 24.88 -8.96 -8.76
C VAL A 110 23.97 -9.82 -7.88
N TYR A 111 24.37 -11.06 -7.62
CA TYR A 111 23.69 -11.96 -6.70
C TYR A 111 24.57 -12.17 -5.47
N PRO A 112 24.37 -11.43 -4.37
CA PRO A 112 25.25 -11.50 -3.22
C PRO A 112 25.16 -12.87 -2.54
N ILE A 113 26.31 -13.45 -2.19
CA ILE A 113 26.41 -14.73 -1.46
C ILE A 113 25.76 -14.63 -0.06
N ALA A 114 25.77 -13.43 0.53
CA ALA A 114 25.12 -13.13 1.80
C ALA A 114 24.51 -11.72 1.80
N THR A 115 23.31 -11.58 2.36
CA THR A 115 22.71 -10.27 2.62
C THR A 115 23.07 -9.83 4.04
N PRO A 116 23.62 -8.61 4.25
CA PRO A 116 23.90 -8.12 5.61
C PRO A 116 22.61 -7.88 6.41
N VAL A 117 21.48 -7.78 5.71
CA VAL A 117 20.16 -7.80 6.32
C VAL A 117 19.67 -9.25 6.33
N PRO A 118 19.46 -9.86 7.50
CA PRO A 118 18.90 -11.20 7.58
C PRO A 118 17.57 -11.28 6.82
N ASP A 119 17.40 -12.36 6.07
CA ASP A 119 16.10 -12.69 5.52
C ASP A 119 15.09 -12.79 6.66
N PRO A 120 13.84 -12.37 6.43
CA PRO A 120 12.80 -12.53 7.43
C PRO A 120 12.73 -14.02 7.82
N GLU A 121 12.89 -14.30 9.10
CA GLU A 121 12.90 -15.67 9.64
C GLU A 121 11.71 -16.49 9.13
N GLU A 122 11.88 -17.81 9.10
CA GLU A 122 10.80 -18.74 8.85
C GLU A 122 9.64 -18.46 9.83
N GLY A 123 8.47 -18.12 9.29
CA GLY A 123 7.34 -17.61 10.09
C GLY A 123 7.12 -16.10 10.06
N TYR A 124 7.83 -15.33 9.22
CA TYR A 124 7.54 -13.91 9.04
C TYR A 124 6.11 -13.66 8.56
N CYS A 125 5.29 -13.08 9.45
CA CYS A 125 3.85 -12.95 9.27
C CYS A 125 3.40 -12.04 8.11
N ARG A 126 4.34 -11.35 7.46
CA ARG A 126 4.09 -10.46 6.31
C ARG A 126 4.74 -10.97 5.02
N LYS A 127 5.22 -12.22 4.96
CA LYS A 127 5.80 -12.82 3.75
C LYS A 127 4.86 -12.70 2.54
N ASP A 128 3.58 -13.00 2.72
CA ASP A 128 2.57 -12.92 1.65
C ASP A 128 2.17 -11.50 1.24
N ARG A 129 2.74 -10.48 1.91
CA ARG A 129 2.53 -9.05 1.62
C ARG A 129 3.71 -8.41 0.89
N GLN A 130 4.74 -9.19 0.58
CA GLN A 130 5.87 -8.77 -0.24
C GLN A 130 5.52 -8.91 -1.72
N PRO A 131 6.07 -8.04 -2.58
CA PRO A 131 5.99 -8.26 -4.02
C PRO A 131 6.70 -9.57 -4.41
N PRO A 132 6.17 -10.36 -5.36
CA PRO A 132 6.74 -11.64 -5.79
C PRO A 132 8.03 -11.50 -6.62
N GLY A 133 8.51 -10.27 -6.82
CA GLY A 133 9.65 -9.93 -7.66
C GLY A 133 9.66 -8.42 -7.96
N CYS A 134 10.22 -8.02 -9.09
CA CYS A 134 10.17 -6.64 -9.55
C CYS A 134 8.73 -6.26 -9.95
N VAL A 135 8.15 -5.32 -9.21
CA VAL A 135 6.86 -4.70 -9.56
C VAL A 135 7.07 -3.31 -10.14
N VAL A 136 6.10 -2.83 -10.92
CA VAL A 136 6.12 -1.46 -11.42
C VAL A 136 6.14 -0.46 -10.24
N PRO A 137 6.90 0.65 -10.32
CA PRO A 137 7.06 1.58 -9.20
C PRO A 137 5.74 2.11 -8.63
N GLU A 138 4.75 2.31 -9.49
CA GLU A 138 3.43 2.86 -9.11
C GLU A 138 2.58 1.92 -8.23
N LEU A 139 2.96 0.63 -8.13
CA LEU A 139 2.29 -0.35 -7.28
C LEU A 139 3.04 -0.62 -5.96
N LEU A 140 4.17 0.05 -5.72
CA LEU A 140 4.98 -0.16 -4.52
C LEU A 140 5.03 1.11 -3.67
N PHE A 141 4.62 0.95 -2.42
CA PHE A 141 4.71 2.01 -1.42
C PHE A 141 5.36 1.50 -0.14
N PHE A 142 5.75 2.43 0.71
CA PHE A 142 6.10 2.11 2.09
C PHE A 142 5.49 3.11 3.06
N CYS A 143 5.32 2.67 4.30
CA CYS A 143 4.77 3.49 5.37
C CYS A 143 5.62 3.36 6.64
N ARG A 144 5.98 4.51 7.22
CA ARG A 144 6.65 4.62 8.54
C ARG A 144 6.03 5.67 9.47
N ARG A 145 5.07 6.46 8.97
CA ARG A 145 4.40 7.55 9.70
C ARG A 145 2.89 7.34 9.70
N VAL A 146 2.24 7.93 10.70
CA VAL A 146 0.79 7.88 10.87
C VAL A 146 0.21 9.28 10.68
N TYR A 147 -0.84 9.37 9.87
CA TYR A 147 -1.61 10.58 9.61
C TYR A 147 -2.97 10.52 10.30
N ASP A 148 -3.26 11.52 11.13
CA ASP A 148 -4.58 11.70 11.72
C ASP A 148 -5.43 12.57 10.80
N TYR A 149 -6.43 11.93 10.18
CA TYR A 149 -7.32 12.54 9.20
C TYR A 149 -8.31 13.55 9.81
N ARG A 150 -8.54 13.50 11.13
CA ARG A 150 -9.49 14.38 11.83
C ARG A 150 -8.86 15.74 12.12
N ILE A 151 -7.61 15.72 12.56
CA ILE A 151 -6.84 16.93 12.91
C ILE A 151 -5.81 17.31 11.84
N LYS A 152 -5.86 16.62 10.69
CA LYS A 152 -5.09 16.90 9.46
C LYS A 152 -3.57 16.99 9.65
N ARG A 153 -2.99 16.14 10.50
CA ARG A 153 -1.55 16.18 10.78
C ARG A 153 -0.92 14.81 10.95
N LEU A 154 0.39 14.75 10.71
CA LEU A 154 1.22 13.61 11.09
C LEU A 154 1.40 13.56 12.61
N LEU A 155 1.30 12.34 13.16
CA LEU A 155 1.58 12.10 14.58
C LEU A 155 3.09 12.07 14.83
N LYS A 156 3.54 12.76 15.87
CA LYS A 156 4.92 12.65 16.38
C LYS A 156 4.98 11.43 17.30
N ASN A 157 5.88 10.49 17.01
CA ASN A 157 6.05 9.21 17.73
C ASN A 157 4.77 8.36 17.83
N PRO A 158 4.46 7.53 16.83
CA PRO A 158 3.26 6.68 16.84
C PRO A 158 3.35 5.46 17.78
N TYR A 159 4.37 5.40 18.65
CA TYR A 159 4.62 4.37 19.65
C TYR A 159 4.99 5.00 20.99
#